data_AF-A0A950EJ12-F1
#
_entry.id   AF-A0A950EJ12-F1
#
_cell.length_a   1.000
_cell.length_b   1.000
_cell.length_c   1.000
_cell.angle_alpha   90.00
_cell.angle_beta   90.00
_cell.angle_gamma   90.00
#
_symmetry.space_group_name_H-M   'P 1'
#
loop_
_entity.id
_entity.type
_entity.pdbx_description
1 polymer ?
#
loop_
_entity_poly.entity_id
_entity_poly.type
_entity_poly.pdbx_seq_one_letter_code
_entity_poly.pdbx_strand_id
1 'polypeptide(L)' 'MLHDGTYDAIVVDAERIDDGIRLELTITAGPNKGEVVAVRAANLTMDPVGALGIPARIVVANNSPRVELER' A
#
# COMPACT_ATOMS: atom_id res chain seq x y z
N MET A 1 -10.59 -7.67 -0.74
CA MET A 1 -10.90 -6.55 0.17
C MET A 1 -10.45 -7.01 1.55
N LEU A 2 -9.56 -6.24 2.18
CA LEU A 2 -9.05 -6.56 3.50
C LEU A 2 -10.12 -6.26 4.56
N HIS A 3 -10.17 -7.08 5.61
CA HIS A 3 -11.02 -6.80 6.77
C HIS A 3 -10.39 -5.69 7.63
N ASP A 4 -11.16 -5.13 8.56
CA ASP A 4 -10.62 -4.18 9.53
C ASP A 4 -9.45 -4.83 10.31
N GLY A 5 -8.33 -4.10 10.42
CA GLY A 5 -7.09 -4.63 10.97
C GLY A 5 -5.85 -3.86 10.51
N THR A 6 -4.69 -4.35 10.95
CA THR A 6 -3.37 -3.81 10.59
C THR A 6 -2.56 -4.88 9.87
N TYR A 7 -1.91 -4.48 8.78
CA TYR A 7 -1.15 -5.36 7.90
C TYR A 7 0.21 -4.75 7.60
N ASP A 8 1.25 -5.56 7.74
CA ASP A 8 2.59 -5.23 7.26
C ASP A 8 2.69 -5.60 5.78
N ALA A 9 3.23 -4.70 4.98
CA ALA A 9 3.31 -4.85 3.54
C ALA A 9 4.59 -4.25 2.96
N ILE A 10 4.82 -4.49 1.67
CA ILE A 10 5.90 -3.87 0.89
C ILE A 10 5.37 -3.44 -0.47
N VAL A 11 5.80 -2.28 -0.95
CA VAL A 11 5.46 -1.80 -2.30
C VAL A 11 6.18 -2.65 -3.35
N VAL A 12 5.42 -3.33 -4.20
CA VAL A 12 5.96 -4.17 -5.29
C VAL A 12 5.77 -3.57 -6.66
N ASP A 13 4.79 -2.69 -6.82
CA ASP A 13 4.60 -1.89 -8.03
C ASP A 13 4.09 -0.48 -7.70
N ALA A 14 4.41 0.46 -8.56
CA ALA A 14 4.04 1.86 -8.44
C ALA A 14 3.89 2.50 -9.83
N GLU A 15 2.67 2.91 -10.17
CA GLU A 15 2.34 3.49 -11.46
C GLU A 15 1.74 4.89 -11.28
N ARG A 16 2.20 5.85 -12.10
CA ARG A 16 1.56 7.17 -12.16
C ARG A 16 0.26 7.07 -12.94
N ILE A 17 -0.83 7.53 -12.33
CA ILE A 17 -2.16 7.62 -12.92
C ILE A 17 -2.60 9.09 -12.95
N ASP A 18 -3.68 9.40 -13.67
CA ASP A 18 -4.16 10.78 -13.87
C ASP A 18 -4.28 11.59 -12.57
N ASP A 19 -4.72 10.93 -11.49
CA ASP A 19 -4.98 11.57 -10.21
C ASP A 19 -4.12 11.02 -9.04
N GLY A 20 -2.85 10.71 -9.30
CA GLY A 20 -1.88 10.34 -8.27
C GLY A 20 -1.04 9.13 -8.63
N ILE A 21 -0.74 8.29 -7.64
CA ILE A 21 0.04 7.06 -7.83
C ILE A 21 -0.81 5.86 -7.40
N ARG A 22 -0.90 4.85 -8.26
CA ARG A 22 -1.39 3.52 -7.88
C ARG A 22 -0.22 2.73 -7.32
N LEU A 23 -0.34 2.26 -6.09
CA LEU A 23 0.63 1.37 -5.47
C LEU A 23 0.04 -0.03 -5.38
N GLU A 24 0.83 -1.04 -5.70
CA GLU A 24 0.53 -2.42 -5.36
C GLU A 24 1.39 -2.85 -4.18
N LEU A 25 0.73 -3.27 -3.10
CA LEU A 25 1.37 -3.66 -1.85
C LEU A 25 1.16 -5.14 -1.59
N THR A 26 2.24 -5.87 -1.36
CA THR A 26 2.17 -7.27 -0.94
C THR A 26 2.21 -7.37 0.58
N ILE A 27 1.23 -8.04 1.19
CA ILE A 27 1.22 -8.31 2.63
C ILE A 27 2.31 -9.32 2.98
N THR A 28 3.14 -9.00 3.97
CA THR A 28 4.35 -9.75 4.30
C THR A 28 4.18 -10.69 5.49
N ALA A 29 3.14 -10.51 6.30
CA ALA A 29 2.91 -11.25 7.54
C ALA A 29 1.42 -11.56 7.80
N GLY A 30 1.17 -12.48 8.73
CA GLY A 30 -0.18 -12.83 9.19
C GLY A 30 -0.99 -13.70 8.21
N PRO A 31 -2.30 -13.87 8.47
CA PRO A 31 -3.16 -14.75 7.67
C PRO A 31 -3.31 -14.36 6.20
N ASN A 32 -3.11 -13.09 5.87
CA ASN A 32 -3.20 -12.55 4.51
C ASN A 32 -1.86 -12.47 3.78
N LYS A 33 -0.80 -13.10 4.30
CA LYS A 33 0.53 -13.07 3.68
C LYS A 33 0.48 -13.51 2.22
N GLY A 34 1.10 -12.71 1.35
CA GLY A 34 1.14 -12.91 -0.10
C GLY A 34 -0.04 -12.30 -0.86
N GLU A 35 -1.07 -11.80 -0.17
CA GLU A 35 -2.13 -11.04 -0.82
C GLU A 35 -1.59 -9.69 -1.32
N VAL A 36 -1.96 -9.32 -2.56
CA VAL A 36 -1.59 -8.05 -3.18
C VAL A 36 -2.78 -7.11 -3.17
N VAL A 37 -2.58 -5.89 -2.68
CA VAL A 37 -3.61 -4.87 -2.55
C VAL A 37 -3.20 -3.63 -3.32
N ALA A 38 -4.07 -3.19 -4.23
CA ALA A 38 -3.90 -1.94 -4.94
C ALA A 38 -4.52 -0.78 -4.14
N VAL A 39 -3.75 0.29 -3.93
CA VAL A 39 -4.24 1.53 -3.30
C VAL A 39 -3.92 2.73 -4.20
N ARG A 40 -4.81 3.72 -4.17
CA ARG A 40 -4.59 5.01 -4.84
C ARG A 40 -4.09 6.03 -3.82
N ALA A 41 -2.87 6.51 -4.02
CA ALA A 41 -2.24 7.54 -3.21
C ALA A 41 -2.30 8.90 -3.93
N ALA A 42 -3.39 9.64 -3.71
CA ALA A 42 -3.63 10.94 -4.37
C ALA A 42 -2.60 12.03 -3.98
N ASN A 43 -2.07 11.97 -2.76
CA ASN A 43 -1.18 13.01 -2.21
C ASN A 43 0.29 12.57 -2.09
N LEU A 44 0.67 11.46 -2.72
CA LEU A 44 2.05 10.99 -2.66
C LEU A 44 2.93 11.82 -3.61
N THR A 45 3.85 12.59 -3.04
CA THR A 45 4.78 13.45 -3.80
C THR A 45 6.06 12.74 -4.22
N MET A 46 6.22 11.48 -3.84
CA MET A 46 7.38 10.64 -4.15
C MET A 46 7.36 10.19 -5.61
N ASP A 47 8.55 9.97 -6.19
CA ASP A 47 8.67 9.32 -7.50
C ASP A 47 8.19 7.85 -7.43
N PRO A 48 7.42 7.34 -8.40
CA PRO A 48 6.93 5.95 -8.37
C PRO A 48 8.05 4.91 -8.26
N VAL A 49 9.17 5.08 -8.98
CA VAL A 49 10.31 4.16 -8.88
C VAL A 49 10.93 4.22 -7.50
N GLY A 50 10.99 5.42 -6.91
CA GLY A 50 11.45 5.63 -5.54
C GLY A 50 10.56 5.01 -4.46
N ALA A 51 9.32 4.64 -4.78
CA ALA A 51 8.41 3.98 -3.83
C ALA A 51 8.64 2.46 -3.75
N LEU A 52 9.26 1.86 -4.78
CA LEU A 52 9.43 0.41 -4.86
C LEU A 52 10.30 -0.12 -3.72
N GLY A 53 9.87 -1.24 -3.13
CA GLY A 53 10.57 -1.90 -2.05
C GLY A 53 10.44 -1.21 -0.68
N ILE A 54 9.74 -0.08 -0.58
CA ILE A 54 9.49 0.58 0.70
C ILE A 54 8.52 -0.28 1.53
N PRO A 55 8.89 -0.65 2.78
CA PRO A 55 7.95 -1.27 3.71
C PRO A 55 6.81 -0.31 4.03
N ALA A 56 5.62 -0.85 4.24
CA ALA A 56 4.43 -0.07 4.49
C ALA A 56 3.55 -0.75 5.52
N ARG A 57 2.82 0.06 6.26
CA ARG A 57 1.75 -0.39 7.14
C ARG A 57 0.41 0.01 6.56
N ILE A 58 -0.48 -0.96 6.39
CA ILE A 58 -1.88 -0.76 5.98
C ILE A 58 -2.76 -0.87 7.22
N VAL A 59 -3.56 0.15 7.49
CA VAL A 59 -4.59 0.13 8.53
C VAL A 59 -5.95 0.24 7.86
N VAL A 60 -6.79 -0.77 8.05
CA VAL A 60 -8.18 -0.76 7.56
C VAL A 60 -9.08 -0.56 8.77
N ALA A 61 -9.87 0.50 8.75
CA ALA A 61 -10.85 0.78 9.79
C ALA A 61 -12.14 1.28 9.17
N ASN A 62 -13.29 0.69 9.56
CA ASN A 62 -14.59 1.00 8.99
C ASN A 62 -14.61 0.88 7.46
N ASN A 63 -13.95 -0.16 6.91
CA ASN A 63 -13.76 -0.38 5.47
C ASN A 63 -13.00 0.75 4.72
N SER A 64 -12.25 1.58 5.44
CA SER A 64 -11.42 2.64 4.86
C SER A 64 -9.93 2.32 5.06
N PRO A 65 -9.15 2.09 3.99
CA PRO A 65 -7.72 1.83 4.10
C PRO A 65 -6.91 3.13 4.20
N ARG A 66 -5.96 3.13 5.13
CA ARG A 66 -4.88 4.12 5.22
C ARG A 66 -3.55 3.40 5.10
N VAL A 67 -2.64 3.96 4.31
CA VAL A 67 -1.29 3.42 4.11
C VAL A 67 -0.26 4.41 4.63
N GLU A 68 0.69 3.92 5.41
CA GLU A 68 1.87 4.65 5.88
C GLU A 68 3.12 3.96 5.34
N LEU A 69 3.92 4.69 4.57
CA LEU A 69 5.21 4.21 4.08
C LEU A 69 6.27 4.44 5.16
N GLU A 70 7.06 3.41 5.46
CA GLU A 70 8.14 3.44 6.47
C GLU A 70 9.43 3.94 5.81
N ARG A 71 9.94 5.09 6.26
CA ARG A 71 11.12 5.75 5.71
C ARG A 71 12.24 5.83 6.73
#